data_AF-A0A850XND5-F1
#
_entry.id   AF-A0A850XND5-F1
#
_cell.length_a   1.000
_cell.length_b   1.000
_cell.length_c   1.000
_cell.angle_alpha   90.00
_cell.angle_beta   90.00
_cell.angle_gamma   90.00
#
_symmetry.space_group_name_H-M   'P 1'
#
loop_
_entity.id
_entity.type
_entity.pdbx_description
1 polymer ?
#
loop_
_entity_poly.entity_id
_entity_poly.type
_entity_poly.pdbx_seq_one_letter_code
_entity_poly.pdbx_strand_id
1 'polypeptide(L)'
;SGAPMAAPVPVLRLPRGPDGFGRGFSRRRRPEDDEDEDEAVRATQRARAALRLRFLRALGAARGRPARFRLRSGVRVDAGAFGAADVEDAAGAFQVDELRTPLGTQAAALLRCSDVLAFS
;
A
#
# COMPACT_ATOMS: atom_id res chain seq x y z
N SER A 1 -0.30 -3.91 73.69
CA SER A 1 -1.68 -3.62 73.29
C SER A 1 -1.68 -2.25 72.64
N GLY A 2 -1.99 -2.00 71.36
CA GLY A 2 -2.18 -2.82 70.17
C GLY A 2 -1.73 -1.96 68.97
N ALA A 3 -1.24 -2.57 67.89
CA ALA A 3 -0.76 -1.83 66.71
C ALA A 3 -1.96 -1.20 65.95
N PRO A 4 -1.82 0.00 65.35
CA PRO A 4 -2.91 0.63 64.62
C PRO A 4 -3.21 -0.14 63.32
N MET A 5 -4.46 -0.55 63.12
CA MET A 5 -4.90 -1.16 61.86
C MET A 5 -4.77 -0.15 60.72
N ALA A 6 -4.11 -0.55 59.64
CA ALA A 6 -4.09 0.22 58.40
C ALA A 6 -5.52 0.34 57.85
N ALA A 7 -5.95 1.56 57.56
CA ALA A 7 -7.28 1.82 57.02
C ALA A 7 -7.41 1.23 55.60
N PRO A 8 -8.55 0.60 55.24
CA PRO A 8 -8.73 0.00 53.94
C PRO A 8 -8.86 1.05 52.84
N VAL A 9 -8.10 0.88 51.76
CA VAL A 9 -8.12 1.76 50.58
C VAL A 9 -9.32 1.42 49.69
N PRO A 10 -10.17 2.39 49.31
CA PRO A 10 -11.30 2.12 48.43
C PRO A 10 -10.80 1.82 47.02
N VAL A 11 -11.14 0.63 46.51
CA VAL A 11 -10.80 0.22 45.14
C VAL A 11 -11.96 0.60 44.22
N LEU A 12 -11.75 1.60 43.35
CA LEU A 12 -12.72 1.94 42.31
C LEU A 12 -12.69 0.84 41.24
N ARG A 13 -13.73 -0.01 41.21
CA ARG A 13 -13.85 -1.02 40.16
C ARG A 13 -14.31 -0.35 38.88
N LEU A 14 -13.52 -0.51 37.81
CA LEU A 14 -13.93 -0.13 36.47
C LEU A 14 -15.20 -0.90 36.07
N PRO A 15 -16.12 -0.27 35.30
CA PRO A 15 -17.31 -0.95 34.81
C PRO A 15 -16.92 -2.21 34.05
N ARG A 16 -17.67 -3.30 34.27
CA ARG A 16 -17.47 -4.55 33.54
C ARG A 16 -17.64 -4.25 32.05
N GLY A 17 -16.66 -4.69 31.26
CA GLY A 17 -16.76 -4.69 29.80
C GLY A 17 -17.98 -5.51 29.36
N PRO A 18 -18.53 -5.22 28.17
CA PRO A 18 -19.81 -5.77 27.72
C PRO A 18 -19.85 -7.29 27.85
N ASP A 19 -20.92 -7.78 28.47
CA ASP A 19 -21.20 -9.20 28.62
C ASP A 19 -21.16 -9.85 27.23
N GLY A 20 -20.43 -10.97 27.11
CA GLY A 20 -19.92 -11.54 25.84
C GLY A 20 -20.91 -11.88 24.72
N PHE A 21 -22.17 -11.45 24.82
CA PHE A 21 -23.16 -11.42 23.74
C PHE A 21 -23.15 -10.11 22.93
N GLY A 22 -22.42 -9.08 23.39
CA GLY A 22 -22.30 -7.79 22.73
C GLY A 22 -20.96 -7.60 22.02
N ARG A 23 -20.74 -8.22 20.86
CA ARG A 23 -19.77 -7.63 19.91
C ARG A 23 -20.37 -6.32 19.41
N GLY A 24 -19.92 -5.22 19.98
CA GLY A 24 -20.35 -3.84 19.70
C GLY A 24 -20.02 -3.33 18.29
N PHE A 25 -20.18 -4.16 17.26
CA PHE A 25 -20.07 -3.81 15.83
C PHE A 25 -21.07 -4.59 14.97
N SER A 26 -22.12 -5.16 15.55
CA SER A 26 -23.12 -5.90 14.79
C SER A 26 -24.12 -4.91 14.17
N ARG A 27 -23.84 -4.40 12.96
CA ARG A 27 -24.93 -3.90 12.11
C ARG A 27 -25.85 -5.10 11.91
N ARG A 28 -27.07 -5.06 12.44
CA ARG A 28 -28.11 -6.00 12.02
C ARG A 28 -28.44 -5.66 10.56
N ARG A 29 -27.70 -6.24 9.61
CA ARG A 29 -28.02 -6.20 8.18
C ARG A 29 -29.04 -7.30 7.89
N ARG A 30 -29.92 -7.08 6.92
CA ARG A 30 -30.82 -8.14 6.47
C ARG A 30 -30.01 -9.12 5.60
N PRO A 31 -30.31 -10.44 5.62
CA PRO A 31 -29.56 -11.42 4.83
C PRO A 31 -29.50 -11.10 3.33
N GLU A 32 -30.54 -10.45 2.80
CA GLU A 32 -30.62 -10.00 1.40
C GLU A 32 -29.59 -8.90 1.08
N ASP A 33 -29.24 -8.04 2.05
CA ASP A 33 -28.22 -7.00 1.87
C ASP A 33 -26.79 -7.60 1.84
N ASP A 34 -26.58 -8.77 2.45
CA ASP A 34 -25.26 -9.40 2.55
C ASP A 34 -24.83 -10.07 1.23
N GLU A 35 -25.76 -10.66 0.47
CA GLU A 35 -25.45 -11.34 -0.79
C GLU A 35 -25.08 -10.36 -1.93
N ASP A 36 -25.82 -9.25 -2.03
CA ASP A 36 -25.55 -8.19 -3.01
C ASP A 36 -24.25 -7.44 -2.68
N GLU A 37 -23.99 -7.16 -1.40
CA GLU A 37 -22.70 -6.60 -0.95
C GLU A 37 -21.54 -7.56 -1.24
N ASP A 38 -21.72 -8.86 -1.01
CA ASP A 38 -20.72 -9.88 -1.30
C ASP A 38 -20.40 -9.99 -2.79
N GLU A 39 -21.41 -9.98 -3.68
CA GLU A 39 -21.15 -10.01 -5.12
C GLU A 39 -20.52 -8.70 -5.61
N ALA A 40 -20.93 -7.54 -5.09
CA ALA A 40 -20.29 -6.26 -5.41
C ALA A 40 -18.81 -6.23 -4.96
N VAL A 41 -18.51 -6.78 -3.78
CA VAL A 41 -17.14 -6.93 -3.30
C VAL A 41 -16.36 -7.89 -4.19
N ARG A 42 -16.92 -9.06 -4.54
CA ARG A 42 -16.28 -10.04 -5.44
C ARG A 42 -16.01 -9.45 -6.83
N ALA A 43 -16.99 -8.77 -7.42
CA ALA A 43 -16.85 -8.08 -8.70
C ALA A 43 -15.75 -7.03 -8.63
N THR A 44 -15.70 -6.25 -7.55
CA THR A 44 -14.63 -5.27 -7.31
C THR A 44 -13.26 -5.94 -7.22
N GLN A 45 -13.15 -7.07 -6.50
CA GLN A 45 -11.89 -7.81 -6.40
C GLN A 45 -11.45 -8.40 -7.74
N ARG A 46 -12.38 -8.94 -8.54
CA ARG A 46 -12.09 -9.40 -9.92
C ARG A 46 -11.58 -8.27 -10.79
N ALA A 47 -12.21 -7.09 -10.71
CA ALA A 47 -11.77 -5.90 -11.46
C ALA A 47 -10.37 -5.44 -11.04
N ARG A 48 -10.08 -5.38 -9.73
CA ARG A 48 -8.74 -5.05 -9.21
C ARG A 48 -7.69 -6.07 -9.69
N ALA A 49 -7.99 -7.36 -9.62
CA ALA A 49 -7.08 -8.41 -10.07
C ALA A 49 -6.80 -8.31 -11.58
N ALA A 50 -7.83 -8.05 -12.39
CA ALA A 50 -7.67 -7.87 -13.83
C ALA A 50 -6.80 -6.66 -14.17
N LEU A 51 -7.00 -5.52 -13.50
CA LEU A 51 -6.16 -4.32 -13.66
C LEU A 51 -4.72 -4.57 -13.19
N ARG A 52 -4.54 -5.19 -12.02
CA ARG A 52 -3.23 -5.55 -11.48
C ARG A 52 -2.47 -6.47 -12.43
N LEU A 53 -3.12 -7.48 -12.98
CA LEU A 53 -2.52 -8.40 -13.95
C LEU A 53 -2.04 -7.66 -15.21
N ARG A 54 -2.87 -6.78 -15.78
CA ARG A 54 -2.50 -5.98 -16.95
C ARG A 54 -1.32 -5.06 -16.65
N PHE A 55 -1.34 -4.41 -15.49
CA PHE A 55 -0.26 -3.54 -15.03
C PHE A 55 1.07 -4.30 -14.86
N LEU A 56 1.05 -5.45 -14.18
CA LEU A 56 2.24 -6.29 -13.99
C LEU A 56 2.80 -6.80 -15.32
N ARG A 57 1.93 -7.18 -16.27
CA ARG A 57 2.35 -7.57 -17.63
C ARG A 57 3.00 -6.40 -18.38
N ALA A 58 2.48 -5.18 -18.22
CA ALA A 58 3.07 -3.99 -18.83
C ALA A 58 4.48 -3.71 -18.28
N LEU A 59 4.67 -3.79 -16.95
CA LEU A 59 6.00 -3.67 -16.34
C LEU A 59 6.96 -4.76 -16.83
N GLY A 60 6.49 -6.01 -16.89
CA GLY A 60 7.27 -7.12 -17.43
C GLY A 60 7.66 -6.93 -18.90
N ALA A 61 6.78 -6.35 -19.71
CA ALA A 61 7.05 -6.05 -21.11
C ALA A 61 8.05 -4.90 -21.32
N ALA A 62 8.17 -3.99 -20.34
CA ALA A 62 9.15 -2.90 -20.38
C ALA A 62 10.57 -3.39 -20.06
N ARG A 63 10.72 -4.48 -19.30
CA ARG A 63 12.03 -5.00 -18.86
C ARG A 63 12.98 -5.23 -20.04
N GLY A 64 14.21 -4.72 -19.91
CA GLY A 64 15.28 -4.79 -20.90
C GLY A 64 15.11 -3.84 -22.08
N ARG A 65 14.07 -3.00 -22.11
CA ARG A 65 13.83 -2.04 -23.19
C ARG A 65 14.25 -0.63 -22.77
N PRO A 66 14.72 0.21 -23.71
CA PRO A 66 14.92 1.63 -23.43
C PRO A 66 13.63 2.27 -22.95
N ALA A 67 13.74 3.18 -21.99
CA ALA A 67 12.60 3.86 -21.41
C ALA A 67 12.93 5.33 -21.11
N ARG A 68 11.97 6.21 -21.37
CA ARG A 68 12.06 7.64 -21.03
C ARG A 68 11.21 7.92 -19.82
N PHE A 69 11.77 8.59 -18.83
CA PHE A 69 11.06 8.99 -17.62
C PHE A 69 10.84 10.49 -17.61
N ARG A 70 9.63 10.90 -17.20
CA ARG A 70 9.29 12.28 -16.87
C ARG A 70 9.29 12.44 -15.37
N LEU A 71 10.15 13.30 -14.85
CA LEU A 71 10.29 13.53 -13.42
C LEU A 71 9.41 14.69 -12.95
N ARG A 72 9.06 14.73 -11.66
CA ARG A 72 8.29 15.81 -11.02
C ARG A 72 8.99 17.16 -11.10
N SER A 73 10.32 17.18 -11.17
CA SER A 73 11.11 18.40 -11.38
C SER A 73 10.93 19.01 -12.78
N GLY A 74 10.20 18.37 -13.69
CA GLY A 74 10.07 18.77 -15.09
C GLY A 74 11.16 18.23 -16.01
N VAL A 75 12.19 17.61 -15.44
CA VAL A 75 13.30 17.00 -16.19
C VAL A 75 12.85 15.71 -16.86
N ARG A 76 13.37 15.47 -18.07
CA ARG A 76 13.23 14.20 -18.79
C ARG A 76 14.57 13.49 -18.78
N VAL A 77 14.56 12.21 -18.45
CA VAL A 77 15.77 11.37 -18.44
C VAL A 77 15.50 10.14 -19.29
N ASP A 78 16.51 9.75 -20.07
CA ASP A 78 16.46 8.56 -20.92
C ASP A 78 17.28 7.45 -20.24
N ALA A 79 16.73 6.25 -20.12
CA ALA A 79 17.44 5.06 -19.66
C ALA A 79 17.67 4.10 -20.84
N GLY A 80 18.87 3.51 -20.90
CA GLY A 80 19.18 2.48 -21.90
C GLY A 80 18.36 1.22 -21.71
N ALA A 81 18.07 0.85 -20.46
CA ALA A 81 17.16 -0.26 -20.15
C ALA A 81 16.32 0.00 -18.89
N PHE A 82 15.03 -0.34 -18.96
CA PHE A 82 14.20 -0.56 -17.78
C PHE A 82 14.57 -1.90 -17.17
N GLY A 83 14.99 -1.91 -15.91
CA GLY A 83 15.42 -3.13 -15.24
C GLY A 83 14.31 -3.78 -14.43
N ALA A 84 13.89 -3.14 -13.34
CA ALA A 84 12.86 -3.65 -12.44
C ALA A 84 12.00 -2.53 -11.85
N ALA A 85 10.82 -2.90 -11.33
CA ALA A 85 9.97 -2.01 -10.55
C ALA A 85 9.56 -2.71 -9.25
N ASP A 86 9.64 -1.98 -8.14
CA ASP A 86 8.99 -2.38 -6.90
C ASP A 86 7.48 -2.09 -7.01
N VAL A 87 6.67 -3.05 -6.54
CA VAL A 87 5.23 -3.10 -6.81
C VAL A 87 4.36 -3.20 -5.56
N GLU A 88 4.97 -3.33 -4.37
CA GLU A 88 4.26 -3.56 -3.11
C GLU A 88 4.17 -2.29 -2.23
N ASP A 89 5.12 -1.35 -2.36
CA ASP A 89 5.19 -0.16 -1.50
C ASP A 89 4.74 1.16 -2.17
N ALA A 90 4.13 2.04 -1.37
CA ALA A 90 3.79 3.42 -1.77
C ALA A 90 5.02 4.27 -2.12
N ALA A 91 6.20 3.85 -1.67
CA ALA A 91 7.50 4.44 -1.95
C ALA A 91 8.30 3.65 -3.01
N GLY A 92 7.62 2.84 -3.85
CA GLY A 92 8.25 1.99 -4.86
C GLY A 92 9.26 2.72 -5.73
N ALA A 93 10.12 1.97 -6.42
CA ALA A 93 11.17 2.52 -7.25
C ALA A 93 11.32 1.74 -8.55
N PHE A 94 11.90 2.41 -9.55
CA PHE A 94 12.31 1.83 -10.83
C PHE A 94 13.82 1.68 -10.84
N GLN A 95 14.32 0.46 -10.98
CA GLN A 95 15.71 0.21 -11.33
C GLN A 95 15.87 0.32 -12.83
N VAL A 96 16.87 1.08 -13.24
CA VAL A 96 17.20 1.35 -14.64
C VAL A 96 18.70 1.30 -14.84
N ASP A 97 19.10 0.98 -16.07
CA ASP A 97 20.50 0.97 -16.51
C ASP A 97 20.75 2.07 -17.54
N GLU A 98 22.00 2.54 -17.59
CA GLU A 98 22.47 3.60 -18.48
C GLU A 98 21.59 4.86 -18.45
N LEU A 99 21.28 5.36 -17.25
CA LEU A 99 20.46 6.55 -17.07
C LEU A 99 21.22 7.80 -17.51
N ARG A 100 20.74 8.44 -18.57
CA ARG A 100 21.29 9.69 -19.11
C ARG A 100 20.72 10.89 -18.37
N THR A 101 21.61 11.64 -17.75
CA THR A 101 21.32 12.89 -17.05
C THR A 101 22.11 14.03 -17.69
N PRO A 102 21.78 15.30 -17.43
CA PRO A 102 22.57 16.44 -17.89
C PRO A 102 24.04 16.42 -17.44
N LEU A 103 24.35 15.72 -16.33
CA LEU A 103 25.70 15.61 -15.77
C LEU A 103 26.50 14.44 -16.35
N GLY A 104 25.87 13.58 -17.15
CA GLY A 104 26.46 12.37 -17.71
C GLY A 104 25.57 11.14 -17.57
N THR A 105 26.15 9.97 -17.87
CA THR A 105 25.44 8.69 -17.84
C THR A 105 25.79 7.92 -16.57
N GLN A 106 24.76 7.48 -15.84
CA GLN A 106 24.90 6.60 -14.70
C GLN A 106 24.69 5.15 -15.15
N ALA A 107 25.64 4.26 -14.85
CA ALA A 107 25.57 2.86 -15.29
C ALA A 107 24.31 2.15 -14.77
N ALA A 108 23.92 2.42 -13.53
CA ALA A 108 22.68 1.95 -12.93
C ALA A 108 22.12 3.02 -11.97
N ALA A 109 20.80 3.09 -11.84
CA ALA A 109 20.13 4.03 -10.95
C ALA A 109 18.79 3.49 -10.42
N LEU A 110 18.35 4.04 -9.28
CA LEU A 110 17.02 3.83 -8.72
C LEU A 110 16.24 5.15 -8.78
N LEU A 111 15.18 5.18 -9.59
CA LEU A 111 14.24 6.29 -9.66
C LEU A 111 13.07 6.03 -8.71
N ARG A 112 12.92 6.84 -7.67
CA ARG A 112 11.78 6.72 -6.75
C ARG A 112 10.48 7.06 -7.47
N CYS A 113 9.41 6.31 -7.20
CA CYS A 113 8.07 6.60 -7.72
C CYS A 113 7.59 7.98 -7.29
N SER A 114 8.04 8.51 -6.14
CA SER A 114 7.77 9.88 -5.72
C SER A 114 8.35 10.94 -6.66
N ASP A 115 9.34 10.60 -7.47
CA ASP A 115 10.02 11.53 -8.35
C ASP A 115 9.56 11.36 -9.81
N VAL A 116 8.84 10.28 -10.14
CA VAL A 116 8.39 9.92 -11.49
C VAL A 116 6.92 10.28 -11.70
N LEU A 117 6.62 10.94 -12.81
CA LEU A 117 5.24 11.22 -13.26
C LEU A 117 4.74 10.17 -14.25
N ALA A 118 5.59 9.74 -15.17
CA ALA A 118 5.29 8.75 -16.18
C ALA A 118 6.58 8.18 -16.78
N PHE A 119 6.47 7.01 -17.39
CA PHE A 119 7.51 6.44 -18.26
C PHE A 119 6.90 5.94 -19.58
N SER A 120 7.71 5.88 -20.62
CA SER A 120 7.33 5.38 -21.96
C SER A 120 8.49 4.68 -22.63
#